data_AF-A0A954YPD3-F1
#
_entry.id   AF-A0A954YPD3-F1
#
_cell.length_a   1.000
_cell.length_b   1.000
_cell.length_c   1.000
_cell.angle_alpha   90.00
_cell.angle_beta   90.00
_cell.angle_gamma   90.00
#
_symmetry.space_group_name_H-M   'P 1'
#
loop_
_entity.id
_entity.type
_entity.pdbx_description
1 polymer ?
#
loop_
_entity_poly.entity_id
_entity_poly.type
_entity_poly.pdbx_seq_one_letter_code
_entity_poly.pdbx_strand_id
1 'polypeptide(L)'
;MHDPIHSRCTWLIEKYRAKLPKGSLPIRADYAAMVETLDHNVGRILHELDALHLTNDTLVVFMADNGGHPDYTTNAPLRGSKWNLYEGGIRVPFIVRWPGHVKPGVVSDTVVTGCDLFPTFCEVADAHPPEAERDGVSLLPAFATPGLELVRSQPLVWHFPYYHPEKNFHARRSEIG
;
A
#
# COMPACT_ATOMS: atom_id res chain seq x y z
N MET A 1 3.90 6.56 -4.87
CA MET A 1 4.57 7.80 -5.31
C MET A 1 4.89 7.72 -6.79
N HIS A 2 4.44 8.71 -7.56
CA HIS A 2 4.54 8.73 -9.01
C HIS A 2 5.55 9.78 -9.48
N ASP A 3 6.11 9.58 -10.68
CA ASP A 3 6.92 10.57 -11.38
C ASP A 3 6.10 11.81 -11.81
N PRO A 4 6.74 12.98 -12.01
CA PRO A 4 8.17 13.26 -11.86
C PRO A 4 8.64 13.20 -10.40
N ILE A 5 9.76 12.51 -10.15
CA ILE A 5 10.33 12.41 -8.81
C ILE A 5 11.10 13.68 -8.51
N HIS A 6 10.42 14.58 -7.80
CA HIS A 6 10.97 15.87 -7.42
C HIS A 6 10.28 16.37 -6.15
N SER A 7 11.08 16.61 -5.11
CA SER A 7 10.59 17.26 -3.89
C SER A 7 11.00 18.72 -3.86
N ARG A 8 10.08 19.60 -3.41
CA ARG A 8 10.42 21.00 -3.09
C ARG A 8 10.96 21.17 -1.67
N CYS A 9 10.87 20.12 -0.84
CA CYS A 9 11.31 20.14 0.54
C CYS A 9 12.83 19.89 0.61
N THR A 10 13.62 20.94 0.39
CA THR A 10 15.09 20.86 0.34
C THR A 10 15.70 20.26 1.59
N TRP A 11 15.21 20.62 2.78
CA TRP A 11 15.69 20.07 4.05
C TRP A 11 15.44 18.56 4.19
N LEU A 12 14.34 18.03 3.62
CA LEU A 12 14.10 16.59 3.56
C LEU A 12 15.04 15.91 2.57
N ILE A 13 15.28 16.53 1.42
CA ILE A 13 16.25 16.01 0.45
C ILE A 13 17.64 15.92 1.10
N GLU A 14 18.08 16.97 1.79
CA GLU A 14 19.36 16.99 2.52
C GLU A 14 19.43 15.91 3.60
N LYS A 15 18.37 15.78 4.42
CA LYS A 15 18.21 14.71 5.41
C LYS A 15 18.43 13.34 4.79
N TYR A 16 17.79 13.04 3.66
CA TYR A 16 17.90 11.72 3.03
C TYR A 16 19.20 11.52 2.26
N ARG A 17 19.77 12.57 1.65
CA ARG A 17 21.13 12.51 1.08
C ARG A 17 22.16 12.12 2.12
N ALA A 18 22.04 12.64 3.34
CA ALA A 18 22.95 12.31 4.44
C ALA A 18 22.76 10.87 4.98
N LYS A 19 21.55 10.30 4.84
CA LYS A 19 21.21 8.95 5.33
C LYS A 19 21.49 7.83 4.33
N LEU A 20 21.42 8.13 3.04
CA LEU A 20 21.57 7.12 2.00
C LEU A 20 23.03 6.62 1.92
N PRO A 21 23.25 5.31 1.67
CA PRO A 21 24.58 4.77 1.43
C PRO A 21 25.29 5.50 0.29
N LYS A 22 26.62 5.67 0.41
CA LYS A 22 27.46 6.21 -0.67
C LYS A 22 27.24 5.40 -1.95
N GLY A 23 27.10 6.10 -3.08
CA GLY A 23 26.81 5.48 -4.38
C GLY A 23 25.31 5.24 -4.66
N SER A 24 24.42 5.57 -3.73
CA SER A 24 22.97 5.58 -4.00
C SER A 24 22.63 6.57 -5.12
N LEU A 25 21.63 6.22 -5.94
CA LEU A 25 21.12 7.13 -6.97
C LEU A 25 20.56 8.40 -6.30
N PRO A 26 20.96 9.61 -6.73
CA PRO A 26 20.49 10.87 -6.11
C PRO A 26 18.97 11.01 -6.03
N ILE A 27 18.26 10.51 -7.05
CA ILE A 27 16.79 10.50 -7.15
C ILE A 27 16.11 9.78 -5.97
N ARG A 28 16.81 8.87 -5.27
CA ARG A 28 16.28 8.18 -4.08
C ARG A 28 16.07 9.15 -2.92
N ALA A 29 16.87 10.21 -2.81
CA ALA A 29 16.69 11.22 -1.77
C ALA A 29 15.42 12.04 -2.01
N ASP A 30 15.19 12.45 -3.26
CA ASP A 30 13.96 13.11 -3.67
C ASP A 30 12.74 12.21 -3.45
N TYR A 31 12.82 10.94 -3.84
CA TYR A 31 11.75 9.97 -3.60
C TYR A 31 11.43 9.82 -2.11
N ALA A 32 12.45 9.64 -1.26
CA ALA A 32 12.27 9.51 0.19
C ALA A 32 11.69 10.79 0.81
N ALA A 33 12.11 11.97 0.34
CA ALA A 33 11.55 13.25 0.75
C ALA A 33 10.07 13.39 0.36
N MET A 34 9.67 12.88 -0.81
CA MET A 34 8.26 12.81 -1.17
C MET A 34 7.50 11.89 -0.22
N VAL A 35 8.03 10.68 0.06
CA VAL A 35 7.37 9.70 0.95
C VAL A 35 7.14 10.28 2.36
N GLU A 36 8.15 10.94 2.94
CA GLU A 36 7.98 11.60 4.24
C GLU A 36 6.99 12.77 4.18
N THR A 37 6.93 13.50 3.07
CA THR A 37 5.91 14.53 2.86
C THR A 37 4.49 13.94 2.80
N LEU A 38 4.30 12.77 2.18
CA LEU A 38 3.02 12.06 2.19
C LEU A 38 2.65 11.64 3.60
N ASP A 39 3.56 11.01 4.33
CA ASP A 39 3.37 10.59 5.72
C ASP A 39 2.94 11.75 6.62
N HIS A 40 3.62 12.91 6.49
CA HIS A 40 3.24 14.13 7.20
C HIS A 40 1.79 14.55 6.90
N ASN A 41 1.36 14.52 5.63
CA ASN A 41 0.00 14.89 5.26
C ASN A 41 -1.05 13.86 5.69
N VAL A 42 -0.72 12.57 5.72
CA VAL A 42 -1.57 11.55 6.35
C VAL A 42 -1.74 11.86 7.84
N GLY A 43 -0.65 12.20 8.54
CA GLY A 43 -0.68 12.62 9.94
C GLY A 43 -1.60 13.84 10.17
N ARG A 44 -1.62 14.81 9.25
CA ARG A 44 -2.54 15.96 9.31
C ARG A 44 -4.01 15.54 9.19
N ILE A 45 -4.33 14.62 8.29
CA ILE A 45 -5.69 14.09 8.16
C ILE A 45 -6.11 13.37 9.45
N LEU A 46 -5.24 12.51 9.99
CA LEU A 46 -5.52 11.78 11.23
C LEU A 46 -5.72 12.72 12.42
N HIS A 47 -4.88 13.77 12.52
CA HIS A 47 -5.04 14.79 13.54
C HIS A 47 -6.38 15.53 13.42
N GLU A 48 -6.82 15.85 12.20
CA GLU A 48 -8.10 16.50 11.98
C GLU A 48 -9.27 15.60 12.38
N LEU A 49 -9.20 14.29 12.08
CA LEU A 49 -10.20 13.32 12.56
C LEU A 49 -10.28 13.28 14.10
N ASP A 50 -9.14 13.37 14.79
CA ASP A 50 -9.11 13.46 16.26
C ASP A 50 -9.73 14.78 16.75
N ALA A 51 -9.36 15.91 16.15
CA ALA A 51 -9.84 17.25 16.52
C ALA A 51 -11.36 17.42 16.30
N LEU A 52 -11.90 16.78 15.27
CA LEU A 52 -13.34 16.76 14.97
C LEU A 52 -14.10 15.68 15.75
N HIS A 53 -13.42 14.90 16.59
CA HIS A 53 -14.00 13.76 17.32
C HIS A 53 -14.60 12.66 16.42
N LEU A 54 -14.11 12.53 15.19
CA LEU A 54 -14.56 11.54 14.21
C LEU A 54 -13.76 10.24 14.24
N THR A 55 -12.66 10.19 15.00
CA THR A 55 -11.71 9.06 15.00
C THR A 55 -12.33 7.69 15.27
N ASN A 56 -13.32 7.59 16.16
CA ASN A 56 -13.96 6.30 16.46
C ASN A 56 -15.04 5.91 15.42
N ASP A 57 -15.47 6.87 14.60
CA ASP A 57 -16.52 6.72 13.58
C ASP A 57 -15.96 6.84 12.16
N THR A 58 -14.65 6.59 11.99
CA THR A 58 -13.99 6.66 10.69
C THR A 58 -13.10 5.45 10.49
N LEU A 59 -13.44 4.64 9.48
CA LEU A 59 -12.55 3.64 8.92
C LEU A 59 -11.50 4.32 8.03
N VAL A 60 -10.22 4.18 8.39
CA VAL A 60 -9.10 4.62 7.57
C VAL A 60 -8.41 3.41 6.93
N VAL A 61 -8.31 3.43 5.61
CA VAL A 61 -7.52 2.47 4.82
C VAL A 61 -6.40 3.21 4.12
N PHE A 62 -5.16 2.75 4.29
CA PHE A 62 -4.00 3.24 3.56
C PHE A 62 -3.44 2.12 2.69
N MET A 63 -3.27 2.39 1.40
CA MET A 63 -2.68 1.43 0.46
C MET A 63 -1.93 2.11 -0.68
N ALA A 64 -1.06 1.36 -1.34
CA ALA A 64 -0.55 1.74 -2.66
C ALA A 64 -1.40 1.08 -3.77
N ASP A 65 -1.39 1.66 -4.97
CA ASP A 65 -2.09 1.17 -6.15
C ASP A 65 -1.35 0.04 -6.87
N ASN A 66 -0.01 0.03 -6.79
CA ASN A 66 0.87 -1.01 -7.33
C ASN A 66 2.24 -0.94 -6.64
N GLY A 67 3.09 -1.91 -6.98
CA GLY A 67 4.49 -1.95 -6.56
C GLY A 67 5.29 -0.71 -6.97
N GLY A 68 6.39 -0.46 -6.25
CA GLY A 68 7.28 0.66 -6.52
C GLY A 68 7.98 0.55 -7.88
N HIS A 69 8.29 1.69 -8.49
CA HIS A 69 8.99 1.78 -9.77
C HIS A 69 10.49 1.42 -9.62
N PRO A 70 11.06 0.57 -10.50
CA PRO A 70 12.40 0.00 -10.30
C PRO A 70 13.56 1.00 -10.46
N ASP A 71 13.33 2.15 -11.10
CA ASP A 71 14.39 3.12 -11.39
C ASP A 71 14.76 4.01 -10.19
N TYR A 72 13.88 4.15 -9.20
CA TYR A 72 14.08 5.09 -8.09
C TYR A 72 13.62 4.59 -6.72
N THR A 73 12.99 3.43 -6.64
CA THR A 73 12.67 2.77 -5.35
C THR A 73 13.01 1.27 -5.41
N THR A 74 12.77 0.56 -4.31
CA THR A 74 12.98 -0.88 -4.19
C THR A 74 11.73 -1.55 -3.61
N ASN A 75 11.45 -2.77 -4.05
CA ASN A 75 10.40 -3.62 -3.49
C ASN A 75 10.98 -4.82 -2.73
N ALA A 76 12.29 -4.81 -2.44
CA ALA A 76 12.97 -5.83 -1.66
C ALA A 76 12.21 -6.13 -0.34
N PRO A 77 12.06 -7.41 0.05
CA PRO A 77 12.66 -8.60 -0.56
C PRO A 77 11.85 -9.19 -1.74
N LEU A 78 10.77 -8.53 -2.17
CA LEU A 78 9.85 -9.06 -3.16
C LEU A 78 10.42 -9.01 -4.58
N ARG A 79 10.08 -10.02 -5.39
CA ARG A 79 10.48 -10.10 -6.79
C ARG A 79 9.65 -9.17 -7.67
N GLY A 80 10.29 -8.49 -8.61
CA GLY A 80 9.61 -7.61 -9.57
C GLY A 80 9.28 -6.21 -9.02
N SER A 81 8.56 -5.44 -9.82
CA SER A 81 8.24 -4.03 -9.56
C SER A 81 6.95 -3.62 -10.26
N LYS A 82 6.61 -2.32 -10.21
CA LYS A 82 5.61 -1.73 -11.10
C LYS A 82 5.71 -2.34 -12.52
N TRP A 83 4.55 -2.69 -13.09
CA TRP A 83 4.39 -3.38 -14.39
C TRP A 83 4.64 -4.90 -14.41
N ASN A 84 4.95 -5.54 -13.29
CA ASN A 84 5.08 -7.00 -13.22
C ASN A 84 3.96 -7.63 -12.40
N LEU A 85 3.64 -8.90 -12.69
CA LEU A 85 2.72 -9.72 -11.90
C LEU A 85 3.43 -10.56 -10.81
N TYR A 86 4.71 -10.27 -10.55
CA TYR A 86 5.41 -10.82 -9.39
C TYR A 86 5.04 -10.01 -8.13
N GLU A 87 5.30 -10.57 -6.95
CA GLU A 87 4.96 -9.98 -5.64
C GLU A 87 5.33 -8.49 -5.53
N GLY A 88 6.52 -8.07 -5.96
CA GLY A 88 6.97 -6.68 -5.88
C GLY A 88 6.21 -5.72 -6.80
N GLY A 89 5.36 -6.21 -7.69
CA GLY A 89 4.45 -5.42 -8.53
C GLY A 89 3.00 -5.38 -8.04
N ILE A 90 2.54 -6.43 -7.35
CA ILE A 90 1.12 -6.59 -6.96
C ILE A 90 0.88 -6.60 -5.44
N ARG A 91 1.88 -6.98 -4.64
CA ARG A 91 1.80 -6.97 -3.18
C ARG A 91 2.25 -5.62 -2.64
N VAL A 92 1.29 -4.89 -2.08
CA VAL A 92 1.44 -3.50 -1.67
C VAL A 92 1.26 -3.35 -0.15
N PRO A 93 1.76 -2.25 0.46
CA PRO A 93 1.37 -1.89 1.82
C PRO A 93 -0.15 -1.74 1.90
N PHE A 94 -0.75 -2.31 2.95
CA PHE A 94 -2.17 -2.19 3.25
C PHE A 94 -2.34 -2.09 4.76
N ILE A 95 -2.85 -0.96 5.23
CA ILE A 95 -3.04 -0.67 6.66
C ILE A 95 -4.50 -0.27 6.86
N VAL A 96 -5.12 -0.83 7.90
CA VAL A 96 -6.47 -0.48 8.32
C VAL A 96 -6.43 0.04 9.76
N ARG A 97 -7.09 1.17 10.00
CA ARG A 97 -7.31 1.74 11.34
C ARG A 97 -8.79 2.02 11.51
N TRP A 98 -9.39 1.39 12.52
CA TRP A 98 -10.74 1.72 12.98
C TRP A 98 -10.84 1.40 14.48
N PRO A 99 -10.67 2.41 15.35
CA PRO A 99 -10.73 2.22 16.80
C PRO A 99 -12.06 1.57 17.23
N GLY A 100 -11.98 0.55 18.09
CA GLY A 100 -13.15 -0.22 18.55
C GLY A 100 -13.57 -1.36 17.62
N HIS A 101 -13.16 -1.35 16.35
CA HIS A 101 -13.51 -2.37 15.35
C HIS A 101 -12.32 -3.22 14.90
N VAL A 102 -11.12 -2.63 14.88
CA VAL A 102 -9.87 -3.29 14.46
C VAL A 102 -8.90 -3.29 15.65
N LYS A 103 -8.33 -4.45 15.98
CA LYS A 103 -7.33 -4.55 17.05
C LYS A 103 -6.03 -3.82 16.66
N PRO A 104 -5.55 -2.85 17.46
CA PRO A 104 -4.36 -2.09 17.13
C PRO A 104 -3.08 -2.93 17.24
N GLY A 105 -2.07 -2.59 16.45
CA GLY A 105 -0.73 -3.18 16.54
C GLY A 105 -0.65 -4.64 16.08
N VAL A 106 -1.61 -5.10 15.28
CA VAL A 106 -1.64 -6.47 14.76
C VAL A 106 -1.21 -6.51 13.30
N VAL A 107 -0.48 -7.56 12.94
CA VAL A 107 -0.21 -7.95 11.56
C VAL A 107 -1.13 -9.12 11.20
N SER A 108 -1.72 -9.07 10.01
CA SER A 108 -2.58 -10.13 9.48
C SER A 108 -1.97 -10.66 8.18
N ASP A 109 -1.89 -11.99 8.09
CA ASP A 109 -1.47 -12.68 6.86
C ASP A 109 -2.67 -13.05 5.96
N THR A 110 -3.87 -12.55 6.27
CA THR A 110 -5.07 -12.71 5.42
C THR A 110 -4.81 -12.13 4.03
N VAL A 111 -5.08 -12.93 3.00
CA VAL A 111 -4.94 -12.49 1.60
C VAL A 111 -6.13 -11.62 1.18
N VAL A 112 -5.83 -10.38 0.78
CA VAL A 112 -6.81 -9.37 0.37
C VAL A 112 -6.43 -8.75 -0.98
N THR A 113 -7.41 -8.14 -1.64
CA THR A 113 -7.25 -7.41 -2.90
C THR A 113 -7.99 -6.08 -2.86
N GLY A 114 -7.66 -5.18 -3.78
CA GLY A 114 -8.40 -3.92 -3.93
C GLY A 114 -9.90 -4.12 -4.23
N CYS A 115 -10.28 -5.22 -4.89
CA CYS A 115 -11.68 -5.53 -5.17
C CYS A 115 -12.50 -5.78 -3.90
N ASP A 116 -11.87 -6.18 -2.80
CA ASP A 116 -12.52 -6.43 -1.51
C ASP A 116 -12.98 -5.13 -0.83
N LEU A 117 -12.41 -3.98 -1.19
CA LEU A 117 -12.77 -2.69 -0.60
C LEU A 117 -14.21 -2.29 -0.90
N PHE A 118 -14.69 -2.56 -2.12
CA PHE A 118 -16.06 -2.21 -2.50
C PHE A 118 -17.13 -2.87 -1.60
N PRO A 119 -17.21 -4.22 -1.48
CA PRO A 119 -18.18 -4.85 -0.60
C PRO A 119 -17.94 -4.51 0.87
N THR A 120 -16.68 -4.31 1.29
CA THR A 120 -16.36 -3.87 2.66
C THR A 120 -16.97 -2.50 2.95
N PHE A 121 -16.78 -1.52 2.07
CA PHE A 121 -17.30 -0.17 2.27
C PHE A 121 -18.83 -0.11 2.21
N CYS A 122 -19.45 -0.93 1.36
CA CYS A 122 -20.91 -1.09 1.40
C CYS A 122 -21.37 -1.58 2.78
N GLU A 123 -20.76 -2.64 3.30
CA GLU A 123 -21.15 -3.19 4.62
C GLU A 123 -20.88 -2.20 5.77
N VAL A 124 -19.75 -1.49 5.74
CA VAL A 124 -19.42 -0.41 6.70
C VAL A 124 -20.46 0.71 6.70
N ALA A 125 -20.97 1.06 5.53
CA ALA A 125 -21.95 2.11 5.34
C ALA A 125 -23.41 1.63 5.54
N ASP A 126 -23.62 0.39 6.01
CA ASP A 126 -24.94 -0.26 6.08
C ASP A 126 -25.70 -0.20 4.75
N ALA A 127 -24.95 -0.32 3.64
CA ALA A 127 -25.45 -0.27 2.28
C ALA A 127 -25.44 -1.65 1.64
N HIS A 128 -26.47 -1.93 0.84
CA HIS A 128 -26.49 -3.14 0.03
C HIS A 128 -25.76 -2.89 -1.29
N PRO A 129 -24.67 -3.62 -1.57
CA PRO A 129 -24.04 -3.57 -2.88
C PRO A 129 -25.05 -4.05 -3.94
N PRO A 130 -24.99 -3.55 -5.18
CA PRO A 130 -25.87 -4.01 -6.25
C PRO A 130 -25.81 -5.53 -6.42
N GLU A 131 -26.93 -6.13 -6.87
CA GLU A 131 -27.02 -7.55 -7.26
C GLU A 131 -26.28 -7.82 -8.59
N ALA A 132 -25.02 -7.42 -8.66
CA ALA A 132 -24.09 -7.75 -9.72
C ALA A 132 -23.11 -8.82 -9.22
N GLU A 133 -22.52 -9.54 -10.17
CA GLU A 133 -21.37 -10.39 -9.90
C GLU A 133 -20.22 -9.52 -9.35
N ARG A 134 -19.61 -9.98 -8.27
CA ARG A 134 -18.55 -9.27 -7.54
C ARG A 134 -17.37 -10.20 -7.36
N ASP A 135 -16.19 -9.71 -7.69
CA ASP A 135 -14.94 -10.47 -7.51
C ASP A 135 -14.42 -10.37 -6.06
N GLY A 136 -14.79 -9.31 -5.35
CA GLY A 136 -14.36 -9.05 -3.98
C GLY A 136 -15.31 -9.60 -2.91
N VAL A 137 -14.77 -9.78 -1.71
CA VAL A 137 -15.52 -10.16 -0.50
C VAL A 137 -15.26 -9.14 0.60
N SER A 138 -16.17 -9.01 1.57
CA SER A 138 -15.98 -8.08 2.67
C SER A 138 -14.80 -8.48 3.56
N LEU A 139 -14.02 -7.48 3.99
CA LEU A 139 -12.88 -7.63 4.88
C LEU A 139 -13.26 -7.52 6.37
N LEU A 140 -14.51 -7.17 6.71
CA LEU A 140 -14.92 -7.03 8.11
C LEU A 140 -14.65 -8.29 8.97
N PRO A 141 -14.86 -9.53 8.48
CA PRO A 141 -14.48 -10.73 9.23
C PRO A 141 -12.98 -10.79 9.55
N ALA A 142 -12.12 -10.35 8.61
CA ALA A 142 -10.67 -10.33 8.78
C ALA A 142 -10.19 -9.22 9.73
N PHE A 143 -10.97 -8.15 9.89
CA PHE A 143 -10.69 -7.10 10.88
C PHE A 143 -10.86 -7.61 12.31
N ALA A 144 -11.88 -8.44 12.54
CA ALA A 144 -12.13 -9.08 13.83
C ALA A 144 -11.16 -10.23 14.12
N THR A 145 -10.79 -11.01 13.08
CA THR A 145 -9.92 -12.19 13.21
C THR A 145 -8.72 -12.09 12.26
N PRO A 146 -7.59 -11.53 12.73
CA PRO A 146 -6.34 -11.50 11.99
C PRO A 146 -5.88 -12.89 11.57
N GLY A 147 -5.50 -13.07 10.31
CA GLY A 147 -5.10 -14.37 9.74
C GLY A 147 -6.27 -15.26 9.31
N LEU A 148 -7.53 -14.79 9.42
CA LEU A 148 -8.67 -15.50 8.88
C LEU A 148 -8.52 -15.68 7.37
N GLU A 149 -8.76 -16.88 6.88
CA GLU A 149 -8.91 -17.15 5.46
C GLU A 149 -10.30 -16.71 5.00
N LEU A 150 -10.35 -15.74 4.07
CA LEU A 150 -11.60 -15.26 3.52
C LEU A 150 -12.17 -16.27 2.52
N VAL A 151 -13.42 -16.66 2.71
CA VAL A 151 -14.14 -17.54 1.78
C VAL A 151 -14.44 -16.79 0.49
N ARG A 152 -13.92 -17.27 -0.63
CA ARG A 152 -14.12 -16.69 -1.96
C ARG A 152 -14.76 -17.73 -2.89
N SER A 153 -15.69 -17.29 -3.73
CA SER A 153 -16.31 -18.13 -4.76
C SER A 153 -15.40 -18.33 -5.97
N GLN A 154 -14.47 -17.40 -6.21
CA GLN A 154 -13.55 -17.39 -7.34
C GLN A 154 -12.10 -17.21 -6.86
N PRO A 155 -11.11 -17.76 -7.60
CA PRO A 155 -9.70 -17.49 -7.32
C PRO A 155 -9.36 -16.02 -7.60
N LEU A 156 -8.27 -15.54 -6.98
CA LEU A 156 -7.71 -14.25 -7.32
C LEU A 156 -6.98 -14.34 -8.66
N VAL A 157 -7.33 -13.45 -9.60
CA VAL A 157 -6.78 -13.46 -10.96
C VAL A 157 -6.18 -12.10 -11.29
N TRP A 158 -4.95 -12.12 -11.79
CA TRP A 158 -4.33 -10.97 -12.44
C TRP A 158 -4.16 -11.28 -13.92
N HIS A 159 -4.77 -10.46 -14.77
CA HIS A 159 -4.62 -10.55 -16.22
C HIS A 159 -3.93 -9.28 -16.73
N PHE A 160 -2.75 -9.45 -17.30
CA PHE A 160 -1.96 -8.35 -17.85
C PHE A 160 -1.45 -8.75 -19.25
N PRO A 161 -2.23 -8.50 -20.31
CA PRO A 161 -1.92 -8.93 -21.67
C PRO A 161 -0.86 -8.04 -22.35
N TYR A 162 0.12 -7.58 -21.57
CA TYR A 162 1.27 -6.80 -22.00
C TYR A 162 2.52 -7.34 -21.32
N TYR A 163 3.61 -7.47 -22.08
CA TYR A 163 4.90 -7.90 -21.51
C TYR A 163 5.73 -6.68 -21.13
N HIS A 164 5.98 -6.52 -19.82
CA HIS A 164 6.99 -5.60 -19.31
C HIS A 164 8.15 -6.41 -18.73
N PRO A 165 9.33 -6.41 -19.39
CA PRO A 165 10.47 -7.17 -18.89
C PRO A 165 10.87 -6.69 -17.49
N GLU A 166 11.16 -7.64 -16.61
CA GLU A 166 11.68 -7.39 -15.27
C GLU A 166 13.00 -6.59 -15.36
N LYS A 167 13.04 -5.42 -14.73
CA LYS A 167 14.25 -4.59 -14.65
C LYS A 167 14.87 -4.70 -13.27
N ASN A 168 16.21 -4.71 -13.23
CA ASN A 168 17.03 -4.56 -12.03
C ASN A 168 16.90 -5.62 -10.92
N PHE A 169 15.96 -6.58 -10.97
CA PHE A 169 15.85 -7.62 -9.94
C PHE A 169 17.13 -8.44 -9.80
N HIS A 170 17.67 -8.99 -10.90
CA HIS A 170 18.89 -9.79 -10.87
C HIS A 170 20.11 -9.00 -10.33
N ALA A 171 20.24 -7.72 -10.72
CA ALA A 171 21.34 -6.87 -10.30
C ALA A 171 21.28 -6.48 -8.81
N ARG A 172 20.09 -6.56 -8.19
CA ARG A 172 19.85 -6.17 -6.80
C ARG A 172 19.62 -7.36 -5.88
N ARG A 173 19.78 -8.60 -6.35
CA ARG A 173 19.50 -9.82 -5.57
C ARG A 173 20.27 -9.89 -4.25
N SER A 174 21.49 -9.37 -4.20
CA SER A 174 22.30 -9.30 -2.96
C SER A 174 21.88 -8.18 -2.00
N GLU A 175 21.11 -7.20 -2.45
CA GLU A 175 20.50 -6.14 -1.63
C GLU A 175 19.08 -6.51 -1.15
N ILE A 176 18.53 -7.60 -1.69
CA ILE A 176 17.17 -8.08 -1.45
C ILE A 176 17.07 -8.98 -0.20
N GLY A 177 18.20 -9.35 0.41
CA GLY A 177 18.28 -10.29 1.53
C GLY A 177 18.59 -11.70 1.05
#